data_AF-A0A359LY47-F1
#
_entry.id   AF-A0A359LY47-F1
#
_cell.length_a   1.000
_cell.length_b   1.000
_cell.length_c   1.000
_cell.angle_alpha   90.00
_cell.angle_beta   90.00
_cell.angle_gamma   90.00
#
_symmetry.space_group_name_H-M   'P 1'
#
loop_
_entity.id
_entity.type
_entity.pdbx_description
1 polymer ?
#
loop_
_entity_poly.entity_id
_entity_poly.type
_entity_poly.pdbx_seq_one_letter_code
_entity_poly.pdbx_strand_id
1 'polypeptide(L)'
;MKQFLTLTFAVLIAAAAALAGSIDGKWVSERKMERDGQSFTIVQTFELKADGAKLTGKMTMNFGGNERSMDIADGKIDGDKFSFSVVMTTPNGEMKTNYSGSIEGEMLKGTAAREGGQGRPFEAKKQ
;
A
#
# COMPACT_ATOMS: atom_id res chain seq x y z
N MET A 1 50.82 1.06 29.56
CA MET A 1 50.41 1.33 28.16
C MET A 1 48.96 0.88 28.04
N LYS A 2 47.98 1.81 28.01
CA LYS A 2 47.30 2.29 26.78
C LYS A 2 46.55 1.09 26.13
N GLN A 3 45.22 0.99 26.04
CA GLN A 3 44.13 1.97 25.92
C GLN A 3 42.78 1.36 26.34
N PHE A 4 41.87 2.27 26.70
CA PHE A 4 40.41 2.19 26.86
C PHE A 4 39.65 1.49 25.71
N LEU A 5 38.47 0.89 25.99
CA LEU A 5 37.18 1.49 25.59
C LEU A 5 35.96 0.81 26.23
N THR A 6 35.03 1.67 26.62
CA THR A 6 33.79 1.49 27.37
C THR A 6 32.61 1.06 26.48
N LEU A 7 31.84 0.10 26.97
CA LEU A 7 30.36 -0.04 27.00
C LEU A 7 29.46 0.57 25.88
N THR A 8 28.49 -0.26 25.47
CA THR A 8 27.10 0.05 25.01
C THR A 8 26.86 0.26 23.51
N PHE A 9 26.15 -0.66 22.84
CA PHE A 9 24.70 -0.54 22.57
C PHE A 9 24.18 -1.82 21.89
N ALA A 10 23.03 -2.28 22.35
CA ALA A 10 22.38 -3.50 21.91
C ALA A 10 21.89 -3.41 20.45
N VAL A 11 22.05 -4.51 19.71
CA VAL A 11 21.17 -4.83 18.58
C VAL A 11 20.74 -6.29 18.75
N LEU A 12 19.73 -6.50 19.59
CA LEU A 12 18.83 -7.65 19.41
C LEU A 12 18.03 -7.35 18.15
N ILE A 13 18.35 -8.00 17.03
CA ILE A 13 17.35 -8.19 15.97
C ILE A 13 16.38 -9.22 16.52
N ALA A 14 15.38 -8.73 17.27
CA ALA A 14 14.20 -9.49 17.57
C ALA A 14 13.48 -9.72 16.24
N ALA A 15 13.60 -10.92 15.69
CA ALA A 15 12.69 -11.41 14.69
C ALA A 15 11.33 -11.66 15.37
N ALA A 16 10.65 -10.57 15.73
CA ALA A 16 9.23 -10.61 15.97
C ALA A 16 8.58 -10.81 14.60
N ALA A 17 8.46 -12.06 14.17
CA ALA A 17 7.43 -12.45 13.23
C ALA A 17 6.10 -12.23 13.94
N ALA A 18 5.68 -10.96 14.00
CA ALA A 18 4.35 -10.60 14.40
C ALA A 18 3.42 -11.39 13.46
N LEU A 19 2.51 -12.15 14.05
CA LEU A 19 1.39 -12.78 13.35
C LEU A 19 0.44 -11.66 12.90
N ALA A 20 0.92 -10.74 12.06
CA ALA A 20 0.07 -9.91 11.24
C ALA A 20 -0.65 -10.87 10.28
N GLY A 21 -1.97 -10.69 10.12
CA GLY A 21 -2.70 -11.40 9.07
C GLY A 21 -1.95 -11.21 7.76
N SER A 22 -1.73 -12.29 7.00
CA SER A 22 -0.99 -12.19 5.76
C SER A 22 -1.65 -11.13 4.87
N ILE A 23 -0.85 -10.15 4.43
CA ILE A 23 -1.28 -9.15 3.43
C ILE A 23 -1.68 -9.80 2.11
N ASP A 24 -1.28 -11.05 1.93
CA ASP A 24 -1.64 -11.89 0.80
C ASP A 24 -3.15 -11.97 0.60
N GLY A 25 -3.55 -11.78 -0.66
CA GLY A 25 -4.92 -11.97 -1.10
C GLY A 25 -5.44 -10.78 -1.90
N LYS A 26 -6.75 -10.83 -2.12
CA LYS A 26 -7.48 -9.82 -2.86
C LYS A 26 -8.13 -8.86 -1.88
N TRP A 27 -7.96 -7.56 -2.10
CA TRP A 27 -8.53 -6.50 -1.28
C TRP A 27 -9.31 -5.54 -2.17
N VAL A 28 -10.49 -5.12 -1.72
CA VAL A 28 -11.37 -4.27 -2.51
C VAL A 28 -11.69 -2.99 -1.74
N SER A 29 -11.40 -1.86 -2.35
CA SER A 29 -11.85 -0.54 -1.92
C SER A 29 -12.93 -0.07 -2.87
N GLU A 30 -14.10 0.28 -2.35
CA GLU A 30 -15.18 0.87 -3.12
C GLU A 30 -15.48 2.27 -2.57
N ARG A 31 -15.55 3.25 -3.47
CA ARG A 31 -15.95 4.61 -3.11
C ARG A 31 -16.84 5.21 -4.17
N LYS A 32 -17.91 5.87 -3.72
CA LYS A 32 -18.79 6.67 -4.58
C LYS A 32 -18.24 8.08 -4.66
N MET A 33 -18.16 8.62 -5.87
CA MET A 33 -17.77 10.00 -6.15
C MET A 33 -18.90 10.65 -6.94
N GLU A 34 -19.34 11.82 -6.52
CA GLU A 34 -20.17 12.67 -7.35
C GLU A 34 -19.29 13.66 -8.12
N ARG A 35 -19.55 13.78 -9.43
CA ARG A 35 -18.94 14.79 -10.29
C ARG A 35 -19.98 15.22 -11.31
N ASP A 36 -20.16 16.54 -11.46
CA ASP A 36 -21.09 17.13 -12.44
C ASP A 36 -22.54 16.61 -12.32
N GLY A 37 -23.00 16.33 -11.10
CA GLY A 37 -24.35 15.78 -10.83
C GLY A 37 -24.50 14.29 -11.18
N GLN A 38 -23.42 13.62 -11.56
CA GLN A 38 -23.38 12.18 -11.83
C GLN A 38 -22.63 11.43 -10.73
N SER A 39 -23.22 10.33 -10.26
CA SER A 39 -22.59 9.40 -9.31
C SER A 39 -21.74 8.37 -10.05
N PHE A 40 -20.46 8.29 -9.69
CA PHE A 40 -19.50 7.30 -10.19
C PHE A 40 -19.07 6.38 -9.05
N THR A 41 -19.21 5.07 -9.23
CA THR A 41 -18.57 4.10 -8.35
C THR A 41 -17.15 3.83 -8.84
N ILE A 42 -16.19 3.98 -7.93
CA ILE A 42 -14.79 3.68 -8.15
C ILE A 42 -14.47 2.44 -7.34
N VAL A 43 -14.09 1.37 -8.03
CA VAL A 43 -13.65 0.12 -7.40
C VAL A 43 -12.15 -0.02 -7.62
N GLN A 44 -11.40 -0.19 -6.54
CA GLN A 44 -9.97 -0.52 -6.57
C GLN A 44 -9.80 -1.92 -6.00
N THR A 45 -9.27 -2.82 -6.80
CA THR A 45 -8.91 -4.17 -6.40
C THR A 45 -7.40 -4.26 -6.28
N PHE A 46 -6.90 -4.76 -5.17
CA PHE A 46 -5.49 -5.01 -4.90
C PHE A 46 -5.28 -6.51 -4.76
N GLU A 47 -4.50 -7.09 -5.66
CA GLU A 47 -4.04 -8.48 -5.55
C GLU A 47 -2.63 -8.45 -5.01
N LEU A 48 -2.50 -8.65 -3.70
CA LEU A 48 -1.26 -8.46 -2.94
C LEU A 48 -0.60 -9.80 -2.64
N LYS A 49 0.73 -9.80 -2.69
CA LYS A 49 1.56 -10.94 -2.31
C LYS A 49 2.84 -10.50 -1.64
N ALA A 50 3.08 -11.03 -0.44
CA ALA A 50 4.31 -10.89 0.31
C ALA A 50 5.37 -11.88 -0.18
N ASP A 51 6.60 -11.38 -0.29
CA ASP A 51 7.82 -12.17 -0.45
C ASP A 51 8.82 -11.69 0.60
N GLY A 52 8.71 -12.27 1.79
CA GLY A 52 9.41 -11.79 2.99
C GLY A 52 9.02 -10.34 3.33
N ALA A 53 9.98 -9.43 3.25
CA ALA A 53 9.76 -7.99 3.50
C ALA A 53 9.33 -7.20 2.24
N LYS A 54 9.23 -7.85 1.08
CA LYS A 54 8.78 -7.21 -0.18
C LYS A 54 7.29 -7.42 -0.38
N LEU A 55 6.62 -6.38 -0.84
CA LEU A 55 5.24 -6.45 -1.30
C LEU A 55 5.22 -6.38 -2.83
N THR A 56 4.56 -7.35 -3.44
CA THR A 56 4.35 -7.42 -4.89
C THR A 56 2.86 -7.55 -5.17
N GLY A 57 2.46 -7.34 -6.42
CA GLY A 57 1.07 -7.49 -6.79
C GLY A 57 0.62 -6.60 -7.92
N LYS A 58 -0.70 -6.54 -8.09
CA LYS A 58 -1.40 -5.74 -9.09
C LYS A 58 -2.50 -4.93 -8.44
N MET A 59 -2.66 -3.69 -8.89
CA MET A 59 -3.82 -2.87 -8.58
C MET A 59 -4.66 -2.68 -9.85
N THR A 60 -5.93 -3.04 -9.77
CA THR A 60 -6.92 -2.82 -10.83
C THR A 60 -7.89 -1.74 -10.38
N MET A 61 -8.03 -0.69 -11.18
CA MET A 61 -8.96 0.41 -10.95
C MET A 61 -10.07 0.33 -12.00
N ASN A 62 -11.31 0.23 -11.54
CA ASN A 62 -12.51 0.35 -12.36
C ASN A 62 -13.18 1.70 -12.08
N PHE A 63 -13.32 2.51 -13.12
CA PHE A 63 -14.00 3.80 -13.08
C PHE A 63 -15.19 3.76 -14.05
N GLY A 64 -16.37 3.41 -13.55
CA GLY A 64 -17.61 3.41 -14.33
C GLY A 64 -17.55 2.58 -15.62
N GLY A 65 -16.91 1.41 -15.59
CA GLY A 65 -16.75 0.52 -16.76
C GLY A 65 -15.42 0.65 -17.49
N ASN A 66 -14.59 1.65 -17.17
CA ASN A 66 -13.21 1.71 -17.67
C ASN A 66 -12.27 1.06 -16.66
N GLU A 67 -11.64 -0.05 -17.04
CA GLU A 67 -10.70 -0.77 -16.21
C GLU A 67 -9.24 -0.44 -16.60
N ARG A 68 -8.40 -0.24 -15.59
CA ARG A 68 -6.95 -0.07 -15.75
C ARG A 68 -6.21 -0.86 -14.68
N SER A 69 -5.23 -1.66 -15.12
CA SER A 69 -4.35 -2.42 -14.23
C SER A 69 -2.98 -1.78 -14.16
N MET A 70 -2.39 -1.77 -12.97
CA MET A 70 -1.06 -1.24 -12.67
C MET A 70 -0.32 -2.23 -11.79
N ASP A 71 0.95 -2.48 -12.07
CA ASP A 71 1.76 -3.31 -11.20
C ASP A 71 2.26 -2.50 -10.00
N ILE A 72 2.38 -3.20 -8.87
CA ILE A 72 2.88 -2.63 -7.62
C ILE A 72 4.40 -2.52 -7.70
N ALA A 73 4.91 -1.31 -7.44
CA ALA A 73 6.33 -0.99 -7.39
C ALA A 73 6.75 -0.52 -5.99
N ASP A 74 8.04 -0.67 -5.68
CA ASP A 74 8.64 -0.22 -4.40
C ASP A 74 7.95 -0.78 -3.13
N GLY A 75 7.33 -1.96 -3.24
CA GLY A 75 6.52 -2.53 -2.18
C GLY A 75 7.34 -3.07 -1.01
N LYS A 76 6.95 -2.68 0.21
CA LYS A 76 7.61 -3.03 1.47
C LYS A 76 6.60 -3.42 2.54
N ILE A 77 6.98 -4.37 3.37
CA ILE A 77 6.24 -4.83 4.55
C ILE A 77 7.15 -4.66 5.78
N ASP A 78 6.61 -4.04 6.82
CA ASP A 78 7.26 -3.86 8.12
C ASP A 78 6.25 -4.19 9.22
N GLY A 79 6.25 -5.44 9.67
CA GLY A 79 5.26 -5.96 10.61
C GLY A 79 3.84 -5.90 10.03
N ASP A 80 2.97 -5.12 10.66
CA ASP A 80 1.60 -4.85 10.21
C ASP A 80 1.49 -3.70 9.21
N LYS A 81 2.58 -2.96 8.98
CA LYS A 81 2.61 -1.84 8.05
C LYS A 81 3.03 -2.28 6.66
N PHE A 82 2.48 -1.60 5.68
CA PHE A 82 2.87 -1.76 4.29
C PHE A 82 3.05 -0.41 3.62
N SER A 83 3.88 -0.38 2.58
CA SER A 83 3.95 0.73 1.64
C SER A 83 4.21 0.21 0.24
N PHE A 84 3.70 0.89 -0.76
CA PHE A 84 3.98 0.61 -2.15
C PHE A 84 3.64 1.82 -3.03
N SER A 85 3.96 1.73 -4.31
CA SER A 85 3.56 2.72 -5.29
C SER A 85 2.97 2.04 -6.54
N VAL A 86 2.18 2.81 -7.27
CA VAL A 86 1.65 2.43 -8.58
C VAL A 86 1.88 3.61 -9.52
N VAL A 87 2.25 3.31 -10.76
CA VAL A 87 2.46 4.30 -11.81
C VAL A 87 1.37 4.12 -12.84
N MET A 88 0.57 5.18 -13.06
CA MET A 88 -0.42 5.21 -14.13
C MET A 88 0.06 6.11 -15.25
N THR A 89 0.12 5.57 -16.47
CA THR A 89 0.31 6.39 -17.68
C THR A 89 -1.00 7.09 -18.04
N THR A 90 -0.96 8.41 -18.17
CA THR A 90 -2.08 9.25 -18.59
C THR A 90 -1.70 10.04 -19.85
N PRO A 91 -2.67 10.65 -20.57
CA PRO A 91 -2.35 11.54 -21.69
C PRO A 91 -1.41 12.70 -21.32
N ASN A 92 -1.37 13.07 -20.03
CA ASN A 92 -0.53 14.16 -19.51
C ASN A 92 0.82 13.67 -18.94
N GLY A 93 1.16 12.39 -19.12
CA GLY A 93 2.37 11.77 -18.60
C GLY A 93 2.11 10.70 -17.53
N GLU A 94 3.19 10.22 -16.92
CA GLU A 94 3.14 9.26 -15.82
C GLU A 94 2.72 9.93 -14.52
N MET A 95 1.85 9.25 -13.78
CA MET A 95 1.38 9.71 -12.48
C MET A 95 1.65 8.61 -11.44
N LYS A 96 2.64 8.86 -10.57
CA LYS A 96 2.96 7.99 -9.44
C LYS A 96 2.02 8.29 -8.26
N THR A 97 1.46 7.23 -7.68
CA THR A 97 0.68 7.29 -6.44
C THR A 97 1.31 6.38 -5.41
N ASN A 98 1.66 6.93 -4.25
CA ASN A 98 2.21 6.22 -3.13
C ASN A 98 1.09 5.82 -2.16
N TYR A 99 1.11 4.57 -1.73
CA TYR A 99 0.20 3.97 -0.77
C TYR A 99 0.99 3.57 0.46
N SER A 100 0.47 3.88 1.64
CA SER A 100 1.05 3.45 2.91
C SER A 100 -0.05 3.22 3.93
N GLY A 101 0.05 2.17 4.74
CA GLY A 101 -1.00 1.83 5.69
C GLY A 101 -0.63 0.68 6.61
N SER A 102 -1.64 0.13 7.26
CA SER A 102 -1.55 -1.03 8.14
C SER A 102 -2.66 -2.05 7.89
N ILE A 103 -2.38 -3.29 8.26
CA ILE A 103 -3.32 -4.43 8.19
C ILE A 103 -4.07 -4.49 9.51
N GLU A 104 -5.38 -4.28 9.46
CA GLU A 104 -6.31 -4.34 10.59
C GLU A 104 -7.29 -5.51 10.39
N GLY A 105 -6.83 -6.73 10.67
CA GLY A 105 -7.62 -7.95 10.46
C GLY A 105 -7.94 -8.17 8.98
N GLU A 106 -9.22 -8.02 8.61
CA GLU A 106 -9.70 -8.12 7.21
C GLU A 106 -9.81 -6.76 6.51
N MET A 107 -9.21 -5.70 7.07
CA MET A 107 -9.16 -4.37 6.48
C MET A 107 -7.72 -3.91 6.27
N LEU A 108 -7.45 -3.27 5.14
CA LEU A 108 -6.31 -2.38 4.97
C LEU A 108 -6.79 -0.97 5.19
N LYS A 109 -6.09 -0.22 6.03
CA LYS A 109 -6.31 1.21 6.21
C LYS A 109 -5.04 1.97 5.95
N GLY A 110 -5.13 3.10 5.26
CA GLY A 110 -3.96 3.86 4.94
C GLY A 110 -4.24 5.16 4.23
N THR A 111 -3.19 5.69 3.62
CA THR A 111 -3.21 6.91 2.83
C THR A 111 -2.70 6.62 1.43
N ALA A 112 -3.39 7.17 0.43
CA ALA A 112 -2.97 7.21 -0.96
C ALA A 112 -2.64 8.67 -1.34
N ALA A 113 -1.40 8.93 -1.73
CA ALA A 113 -0.91 10.27 -2.08
C ALA A 113 -0.30 10.26 -3.49
N ARG A 114 -0.79 11.16 -4.36
CA ARG A 114 -0.11 11.44 -5.63
C ARG A 114 1.16 12.22 -5.35
N GLU A 115 2.16 12.07 -6.21
CA GLU A 115 3.37 12.88 -6.13
C GLU A 115 3.03 14.38 -6.19
N GLY A 116 3.51 15.16 -5.22
CA GLY A 116 3.18 16.59 -5.08
C GLY A 116 1.74 16.91 -4.61
N GLY A 117 0.92 15.90 -4.30
CA GLY A 117 -0.47 16.06 -3.88
C GLY A 117 -0.72 15.77 -2.40
N GLN A 118 -1.90 16.18 -1.91
CA GLN A 118 -2.36 15.82 -0.57
C GLN A 118 -2.79 14.35 -0.51
N GLY A 119 -2.31 13.64 0.52
CA GLY A 119 -2.73 12.27 0.79
C GLY A 119 -4.22 12.18 1.14
N ARG A 120 -4.88 11.14 0.64
CA ARG A 120 -6.28 10.84 0.95
C ARG A 120 -6.37 9.50 1.68
N PRO A 121 -7.21 9.38 2.72
CA PRO A 121 -7.41 8.10 3.36
C PRO A 121 -8.02 7.11 2.37
N PHE A 122 -7.64 5.84 2.50
CA PHE A 122 -8.29 4.73 1.82
C PHE A 122 -8.49 3.57 2.77
N GLU A 123 -9.55 2.81 2.53
CA GLU A 123 -9.84 1.57 3.21
C GLU A 123 -10.14 0.50 2.15
N ALA A 124 -9.60 -0.70 2.31
CA ALA A 124 -9.87 -1.84 1.44
C ALA A 124 -10.19 -3.07 2.29
N LYS A 125 -11.26 -3.79 1.95
CA LYS A 125 -11.67 -5.00 2.66
C LYS A 125 -11.14 -6.24 1.94
N LYS A 126 -10.71 -7.25 2.69
CA LYS A 126 -10.33 -8.55 2.13
C LYS A 126 -11.55 -9.18 1.43
N GLN A 127 -11.33 -9.70 0.23
CA GLN A 127 -12.34 -10.42 -0.57
C GLN A 127 -12.18 -11.93 -0.42
#